data_AF-A0A972A512-F1
#
_entry.id   AF-A0A972A512-F1
#
_cell.length_a   1.000
_cell.length_b   1.000
_cell.length_c   1.000
_cell.angle_alpha   90.00
_cell.angle_beta   90.00
_cell.angle_gamma   90.00
#
_symmetry.space_group_name_H-M   'P 1'
#
loop_
_entity.id
_entity.type
_entity.pdbx_description
1 polymer ?
#
loop_
_entity_poly.entity_id
_entity_poly.type
_entity_poly.pdbx_seq_one_letter_code
_entity_poly.pdbx_strand_id
1 'polypeptide(L)'
;MKYYVVNLIAHSLVTIALIAVIIVTFSRNQKRKTKHVLTYFLPFIFAIFAVLDLCFLTGPRLLDLSSMINDTLETHTGVVTDIAYFNNYIEVDGHRYYLNPLNVLPNVGDTVKVRTTPNAGFAGSLELIATAGTTLEPLDYEEYQ
;
A
#
# COMPACT_ATOMS: atom_id res chain seq x y z
N MET A 1 -11.09 -1.72 1.75
CA MET A 1 -10.98 -3.20 1.91
C MET A 1 -10.66 -3.97 0.63
N LYS A 2 -11.50 -3.95 -0.43
CA LYS A 2 -11.29 -4.79 -1.64
C LYS A 2 -9.93 -4.60 -2.31
N TYR A 3 -9.52 -3.34 -2.49
CA TYR A 3 -8.24 -3.01 -3.13
C TYR A 3 -7.03 -3.59 -2.38
N TYR A 4 -7.00 -3.44 -1.06
CA TYR A 4 -5.94 -3.99 -0.21
C TYR A 4 -5.83 -5.53 -0.35
N VAL A 5 -6.97 -6.24 -0.33
CA VAL A 5 -6.98 -7.71 -0.47
C VAL A 5 -6.47 -8.14 -1.85
N VAL A 6 -6.92 -7.47 -2.93
CA VAL A 6 -6.45 -7.75 -4.29
C VAL A 6 -4.95 -7.51 -4.41
N ASN A 7 -4.45 -6.42 -3.81
CA ASN A 7 -3.03 -6.10 -3.82
C ASN A 7 -2.19 -7.13 -3.03
N LEU A 8 -2.67 -7.54 -1.86
CA LEU A 8 -2.05 -8.60 -1.06
C LEU A 8 -2.00 -9.94 -1.81
N ILE A 9 -3.09 -10.33 -2.48
CA ILE A 9 -3.12 -11.55 -3.30
C ILE A 9 -2.14 -11.45 -4.46
N ALA A 10 -2.12 -10.32 -5.18
CA ALA A 10 -1.23 -10.12 -6.31
C ALA A 10 0.25 -10.25 -5.90
N HIS A 11 0.67 -9.57 -4.83
CA HIS A 11 2.04 -9.67 -4.33
C HIS A 11 2.37 -11.05 -3.75
N SER A 12 1.41 -11.70 -3.08
CA SER A 12 1.59 -13.09 -2.64
C SER A 12 1.84 -14.04 -3.82
N LEU A 13 1.11 -13.88 -4.93
CA LEU A 13 1.32 -14.68 -6.15
C LEU A 13 2.68 -14.39 -6.79
N VAL A 14 3.13 -13.13 -6.81
CA VAL A 14 4.47 -12.75 -7.28
C VAL A 14 5.55 -13.40 -6.41
N THR A 15 5.42 -13.34 -5.08
CA THR A 15 6.34 -14.02 -4.15
C THR A 15 6.39 -15.53 -4.43
N ILE A 16 5.23 -16.20 -4.57
CA ILE A 16 5.16 -17.65 -4.87
C ILE A 16 5.82 -17.97 -6.21
N ALA A 17 5.57 -17.16 -7.24
CA ALA A 17 6.18 -17.33 -8.55
C ALA A 17 7.71 -17.18 -8.49
N LEU A 18 8.22 -16.19 -7.76
CA LEU A 18 9.66 -16.01 -7.54
C LEU A 18 10.27 -17.23 -6.84
N ILE A 19 9.63 -17.74 -5.79
CA ILE A 19 10.08 -18.95 -5.08
C ILE A 19 10.11 -20.16 -6.04
N ALA A 20 9.08 -20.35 -6.85
CA ALA A 20 9.03 -21.44 -7.82
C ALA A 20 10.18 -21.33 -8.84
N VAL A 21 10.46 -20.13 -9.35
CA VAL A 21 11.57 -19.88 -10.28
C VAL A 21 12.92 -20.16 -9.61
N ILE A 22 13.11 -19.76 -8.34
CA ILE A 22 14.32 -20.06 -7.57
C ILE A 22 14.51 -21.57 -7.46
N ILE A 23 13.48 -22.32 -7.08
CA ILE A 23 13.55 -23.79 -6.93
C ILE A 23 13.90 -24.45 -8.26
N VAL A 24 13.26 -24.03 -9.36
CA VAL A 24 13.51 -24.59 -10.70
C VAL A 24 14.93 -24.29 -11.17
N THR A 25 15.38 -23.04 -11.05
CA THR A 25 16.73 -22.63 -11.48
C THR A 25 17.82 -23.27 -10.62
N PHE A 26 17.63 -23.33 -9.30
CA PHE A 26 18.54 -24.01 -8.38
C PHE A 26 18.63 -25.51 -8.69
N SER A 27 17.50 -26.19 -8.91
CA SER A 27 17.45 -27.61 -9.27
C SER A 27 18.18 -27.89 -10.60
N ARG A 28 18.09 -26.97 -11.57
CA ARG A 28 18.83 -27.09 -12.85
C ARG A 28 20.33 -26.93 -12.66
N ASN A 29 20.76 -25.97 -11.83
CA ASN A 29 22.16 -25.76 -11.49
C ASN A 29 22.75 -26.99 -10.80
N GLN A 30 22.03 -27.57 -9.83
CA GLN A 30 22.45 -28.75 -9.09
C GLN A 30 22.63 -29.97 -10.02
N LYS A 31 21.74 -30.13 -11.01
CA LYS A 31 21.85 -31.18 -12.04
C LYS A 31 22.90 -30.87 -13.12
N ARG A 32 23.69 -29.80 -12.98
CA ARG A 32 24.69 -29.32 -13.95
C ARG A 32 24.13 -29.13 -15.37
N LYS A 33 22.82 -28.82 -15.48
CA LYS A 33 22.14 -28.59 -16.77
C LYS A 33 22.29 -27.15 -17.26
N THR A 34 22.89 -26.28 -16.46
CA THR A 34 23.07 -24.85 -16.74
C THR A 34 24.36 -24.64 -17.50
N LYS A 35 24.26 -24.15 -18.75
CA LYS A 35 25.41 -24.01 -19.65
C LYS A 35 26.10 -22.65 -19.58
N HIS A 36 25.36 -21.61 -19.21
CA HIS A 36 25.87 -20.24 -19.18
C HIS A 36 26.24 -19.83 -17.76
N VAL A 37 27.41 -19.23 -17.59
CA VAL A 37 27.90 -18.80 -16.26
C VAL A 37 26.95 -17.80 -15.61
N LEU A 38 26.39 -16.86 -16.39
CA LEU A 38 25.43 -15.87 -15.86
C LEU A 38 24.16 -16.51 -15.31
N THR A 39 23.67 -17.60 -15.92
CA THR A 39 22.43 -18.24 -15.48
C THR A 39 22.59 -19.05 -14.19
N TYR A 40 23.82 -19.29 -13.74
CA TYR A 40 24.09 -19.85 -12.41
C TYR A 40 23.69 -18.91 -11.27
N PHE A 41 23.74 -17.60 -11.50
CA PHE A 41 23.42 -16.59 -10.47
C PHE A 41 21.92 -16.23 -10.42
N LEU A 42 21.12 -16.68 -11.39
CA LEU A 42 19.67 -16.43 -11.40
C LEU A 42 18.93 -16.78 -10.09
N PRO A 43 19.13 -17.95 -9.46
CA PRO A 43 18.44 -18.24 -8.19
C PRO A 43 18.77 -17.23 -7.10
N PHE A 44 20.00 -16.70 -7.08
CA PHE A 44 20.40 -15.66 -6.13
C PHE A 44 19.74 -14.32 -6.43
N ILE A 45 19.71 -13.92 -7.71
CA ILE A 45 19.05 -12.69 -8.15
C ILE A 45 17.55 -12.72 -7.81
N PHE A 46 16.87 -13.83 -8.12
CA PHE A 46 15.45 -14.00 -7.79
C PHE A 46 15.21 -14.06 -6.27
N ALA A 47 16.14 -14.62 -5.50
CA ALA A 47 16.05 -14.61 -4.04
C ALA A 47 16.10 -13.18 -3.48
N ILE A 48 16.96 -12.31 -4.02
CA ILE A 48 16.98 -10.88 -3.64
C ILE A 48 15.62 -10.24 -3.91
N PHE A 49 15.06 -10.42 -5.11
CA PHE A 49 13.74 -9.88 -5.43
C PHE A 49 12.63 -10.43 -4.53
N ALA A 50 12.66 -11.72 -4.20
CA ALA A 50 11.69 -12.33 -3.30
C ALA A 50 11.77 -11.75 -1.88
N VAL A 51 12.99 -11.54 -1.37
CA VAL A 51 13.20 -10.91 -0.06
C VAL A 51 12.74 -9.46 -0.06
N LEU A 52 13.05 -8.70 -1.11
CA LEU A 52 12.60 -7.30 -1.22
C LEU A 52 11.07 -7.20 -1.27
N ASP A 53 10.40 -8.03 -2.10
CA ASP A 53 8.94 -8.07 -2.15
C ASP A 53 8.35 -8.49 -0.79
N LEU A 54 8.94 -9.49 -0.13
CA LEU A 54 8.46 -9.93 1.18
C LEU A 54 8.64 -8.86 2.27
N CYS A 55 9.80 -8.20 2.34
CA CYS A 55 10.10 -7.23 3.39
C CYS A 55 9.34 -5.90 3.22
N PHE A 56 9.21 -5.40 2.00
CA PHE A 56 8.66 -4.06 1.75
C PHE A 56 7.21 -4.05 1.30
N LEU A 57 6.70 -5.17 0.77
CA LEU A 57 5.40 -5.20 0.09
C LEU A 57 4.47 -6.23 0.71
N THR A 58 4.83 -7.52 0.69
CA THR A 58 3.94 -8.59 1.14
C THR A 58 3.86 -8.70 2.66
N GLY A 59 5.00 -8.59 3.36
CA GLY A 59 5.11 -8.74 4.81
C GLY A 59 4.32 -7.71 5.60
N PRO A 60 4.54 -6.40 5.41
CA PRO A 60 3.77 -5.35 6.09
C PRO A 60 2.26 -5.50 5.85
N ARG A 61 1.86 -5.87 4.62
CA ARG A 61 0.46 -6.14 4.31
C ARG A 61 -0.05 -7.36 5.06
N LEU A 62 0.67 -8.48 5.10
CA LEU A 62 0.24 -9.64 5.89
C LEU A 62 0.02 -9.32 7.37
N LEU A 63 0.90 -8.49 7.97
CA LEU A 63 0.76 -8.05 9.35
C LEU A 63 -0.50 -7.21 9.57
N ASP A 64 -0.84 -6.37 8.59
CA ASP A 64 -2.02 -5.50 8.62
C ASP A 64 -3.34 -6.23 8.32
N LEU A 65 -3.30 -7.51 7.96
CA LEU A 65 -4.52 -8.25 7.59
C LEU A 65 -5.48 -8.35 8.77
N SER A 66 -4.96 -8.57 9.98
CA SER A 66 -5.75 -8.58 11.21
C SER A 66 -6.38 -7.21 11.47
N SER A 67 -5.62 -6.13 11.31
CA SER A 67 -6.10 -4.76 11.50
C SER A 67 -7.21 -4.40 10.51
N MET A 68 -7.08 -4.83 9.26
CA MET A 68 -8.10 -4.64 8.23
C MET A 68 -9.37 -5.46 8.48
N ILE A 69 -9.25 -6.68 9.00
CA ILE A 69 -10.41 -7.54 9.30
C ILE A 69 -11.17 -7.05 10.54
N ASN A 70 -10.44 -6.61 11.56
CA ASN A 70 -11.02 -6.19 12.85
C ASN A 70 -11.34 -4.70 12.91
N ASP A 71 -11.14 -3.95 11.82
CA ASP A 71 -11.34 -2.50 11.71
C ASP A 71 -10.54 -1.67 12.74
N THR A 72 -9.39 -2.17 13.19
CA THR A 72 -8.47 -1.49 14.12
C THR A 72 -7.48 -0.62 13.35
N LEU A 73 -8.01 0.25 12.49
CA LEU A 73 -7.23 1.17 11.66
C LEU A 73 -6.85 2.43 12.43
N GLU A 74 -5.64 2.93 12.17
CA GLU A 74 -5.19 4.21 12.72
C GLU A 74 -5.85 5.36 11.98
N THR A 75 -6.23 6.40 12.69
CA THR A 75 -6.90 7.56 12.10
C THR A 75 -5.97 8.75 12.12
N HIS A 76 -5.77 9.36 10.95
CA HIS A 76 -5.01 10.59 10.79
C HIS A 76 -5.87 11.64 10.09
N THR A 77 -5.90 12.85 10.63
CA THR A 77 -6.59 14.00 10.01
C THR A 77 -5.55 15.02 9.64
N GLY A 78 -5.59 15.49 8.39
CA GLY A 78 -4.58 16.42 7.88
C GLY A 78 -4.94 17.02 6.53
N VAL A 79 -4.02 17.81 5.98
CA VAL A 79 -4.21 18.47 4.68
C VAL A 79 -3.54 17.67 3.57
N VAL A 80 -4.25 17.48 2.45
CA VAL A 80 -3.69 16.85 1.26
C VAL A 80 -2.61 17.76 0.67
N THR A 81 -1.38 17.30 0.73
CA THR A 81 -0.18 18.01 0.25
C THR A 81 0.19 17.64 -1.17
N ASP A 82 0.01 16.37 -1.56
CA ASP A 82 0.30 15.89 -2.91
C ASP A 82 -0.59 14.69 -3.27
N ILE A 83 -0.73 14.44 -4.57
CA ILE A 83 -1.48 13.33 -5.12
C ILE A 83 -0.63 12.66 -6.20
N ALA A 84 -0.46 11.34 -6.10
CA ALA A 84 0.31 10.59 -7.06
C ALA A 84 -0.26 10.72 -8.48
N TYR A 85 0.62 10.78 -9.47
CA TYR A 85 0.22 10.84 -10.89
C TYR A 85 -0.73 9.71 -11.32
N PHE A 86 -0.58 8.50 -10.75
CA PHE A 86 -1.44 7.36 -11.03
C PHE A 86 -2.60 7.21 -10.05
N ASN A 87 -2.88 8.21 -9.23
CA ASN A 87 -3.93 8.21 -8.20
C ASN A 87 -3.82 7.05 -7.19
N ASN A 88 -2.65 6.43 -7.08
CA ASN A 88 -2.44 5.23 -6.26
C ASN A 88 -2.00 5.54 -4.82
N TYR A 89 -1.64 6.79 -4.54
CA TYR A 89 -1.44 7.29 -3.18
C TYR A 89 -1.75 8.79 -3.11
N ILE A 90 -2.03 9.25 -1.89
CA ILE A 90 -2.06 10.67 -1.52
C ILE A 90 -1.03 10.92 -0.43
N GLU A 91 -0.55 12.15 -0.35
CA GLU A 91 0.31 12.60 0.73
C GLU A 91 -0.49 13.58 1.61
N VAL A 92 -0.66 13.23 2.89
CA VAL A 92 -1.35 14.08 3.87
C VAL A 92 -0.32 14.46 4.94
N ASP A 93 -0.07 15.76 5.08
CA ASP A 93 0.96 16.33 5.97
C ASP A 93 2.35 15.64 5.86
N GLY A 94 2.78 15.28 4.64
CA GLY A 94 4.05 14.61 4.40
C GLY A 94 4.05 13.08 4.57
N HIS A 95 2.93 12.49 4.98
CA HIS A 95 2.76 11.04 5.10
C HIS A 95 2.01 10.46 3.90
N ARG A 96 2.52 9.36 3.35
CA ARG A 96 1.94 8.71 2.16
C ARG A 96 0.92 7.64 2.54
N TYR A 97 -0.24 7.71 1.91
CA TYR A 97 -1.35 6.78 2.11
C TYR A 97 -1.75 6.14 0.77
N TYR A 98 -1.63 4.83 0.67
CA TYR A 98 -1.96 4.06 -0.54
C TYR A 98 -3.45 3.77 -0.62
N LEU A 99 -4.04 3.99 -1.79
CA LEU A 99 -5.48 3.85 -2.00
C LEU A 99 -5.81 3.38 -3.40
N ASN A 100 -7.08 3.00 -3.58
CA ASN A 100 -7.59 2.53 -4.85
C ASN A 100 -7.66 3.67 -5.88
N PRO A 101 -6.94 3.61 -7.02
CA PRO A 101 -6.91 4.69 -8.00
C PRO A 101 -8.24 4.96 -8.70
N LEU A 102 -9.22 4.07 -8.54
CA LEU A 102 -10.58 4.23 -9.05
C LEU A 102 -11.49 5.04 -8.10
N ASN A 103 -11.04 5.37 -6.89
CA ASN A 103 -11.81 6.19 -5.98
C ASN A 103 -11.74 7.67 -6.39
N VAL A 104 -12.80 8.41 -6.14
CA VAL A 104 -12.77 9.88 -6.26
C VAL A 104 -11.80 10.41 -5.22
N LEU A 105 -10.80 11.16 -5.69
CA LEU A 105 -9.77 11.74 -4.85
C LEU A 105 -10.15 13.17 -4.44
N PRO A 106 -9.80 13.59 -3.21
CA PRO A 106 -9.81 14.99 -2.81
C PRO A 106 -8.78 15.78 -3.62
N ASN A 107 -8.87 17.11 -3.59
CA ASN A 107 -7.90 17.99 -4.20
C ASN A 107 -6.75 18.30 -3.23
N VAL A 108 -5.61 18.73 -3.79
CA VAL A 108 -4.52 19.31 -3.00
C VAL A 108 -5.05 20.54 -2.24
N GLY A 109 -4.80 20.59 -0.94
CA GLY A 109 -5.31 21.62 -0.02
C GLY A 109 -6.58 21.22 0.74
N ASP A 110 -7.25 20.12 0.38
CA ASP A 110 -8.41 19.64 1.13
C ASP A 110 -7.99 19.05 2.48
N THR A 111 -8.84 19.23 3.51
CA THR A 111 -8.65 18.57 4.81
C THR A 111 -9.38 17.24 4.80
N VAL A 112 -8.65 16.16 5.06
CA VAL A 112 -9.17 14.79 5.00
C VAL A 112 -8.85 14.02 6.27
N LYS A 113 -9.73 13.08 6.60
CA LYS A 113 -9.52 12.04 7.60
C LYS A 113 -9.27 10.72 6.92
N VAL A 114 -8.07 10.18 7.13
CA VAL A 114 -7.62 8.91 6.59
C VAL A 114 -7.64 7.86 7.69
N ARG A 115 -8.33 6.74 7.46
CA ARG A 115 -8.17 5.54 8.29
C ARG A 115 -7.18 4.63 7.59
N THR A 116 -6.01 4.40 8.17
CA THR A 116 -4.89 3.69 7.56
C THR A 116 -4.53 2.40 8.29
N THR A 117 -3.93 1.47 7.57
CA THR A 117 -3.24 0.34 8.17
C THR A 117 -1.90 0.78 8.79
N PRO A 118 -1.47 0.19 9.92
CA PRO A 118 -0.32 0.68 10.68
C PRO A 118 1.03 0.39 10.02
N ASN A 119 1.19 -0.72 9.28
CA ASN A 119 2.50 -1.10 8.72
C ASN A 119 2.66 -0.77 7.23
N ALA A 120 1.61 -1.00 6.44
CA ALA A 120 1.62 -0.88 4.98
C ALA A 120 1.10 0.47 4.47
N GLY A 121 0.53 1.31 5.34
CA GLY A 121 0.03 2.64 4.97
C GLY A 121 -1.15 2.62 3.99
N PHE A 122 -1.98 1.57 4.00
CA PHE A 122 -3.15 1.51 3.12
C PHE A 122 -4.34 2.25 3.75
N ALA A 123 -4.91 3.19 3.01
CA ALA A 123 -6.15 3.85 3.40
C ALA A 123 -7.34 2.86 3.28
N GLY A 124 -7.88 2.45 4.43
CA GLY A 124 -9.12 1.70 4.54
C GLY A 124 -10.35 2.54 4.24
N SER A 125 -10.33 3.82 4.64
CA SER A 125 -11.31 4.84 4.26
C SER A 125 -10.67 6.23 4.16
N LEU A 126 -11.28 7.08 3.35
CA LEU A 126 -10.93 8.47 3.17
C LEU A 126 -12.21 9.30 3.29
N GLU A 127 -12.22 10.26 4.20
CA GLU A 127 -13.36 11.14 4.46
C GLU A 127 -12.93 12.59 4.26
N LEU A 128 -13.64 13.33 3.40
CA LEU A 128 -13.42 14.75 3.20
C LEU A 128 -14.07 15.52 4.35
N ILE A 129 -13.27 16.31 5.08
CA ILE A 129 -13.77 17.15 6.18
C ILE A 129 -14.04 18.56 5.68
N ALA A 130 -13.12 19.13 4.91
CA ALA A 130 -13.25 20.48 4.37
C ALA A 130 -12.55 20.59 3.02
N THR A 131 -13.15 21.35 2.11
CA THR A 131 -12.57 21.67 0.81
C THR A 131 -11.63 22.87 0.93
N ALA A 132 -10.56 22.87 0.14
CA ALA A 132 -9.62 23.97 0.04
C ALA A 132 -10.35 25.29 -0.26
N GLY A 133 -10.19 26.28 0.61
CA GLY A 133 -10.78 27.61 0.44
C GLY A 133 -12.18 27.79 1.01
N THR A 134 -12.81 26.76 1.58
CA THR A 134 -14.04 26.93 2.35
C THR A 134 -13.68 27.30 3.79
N THR A 135 -13.86 28.55 4.17
CA THR A 135 -13.87 28.94 5.59
C THR A 135 -14.95 28.12 6.30
N LEU A 136 -14.57 27.37 7.33
CA LEU A 136 -15.54 26.81 8.28
C LEU A 136 -16.30 28.00 8.85
N GLU A 137 -17.55 28.21 8.42
CA GLU A 137 -18.43 29.14 9.13
C GLU A 137 -18.52 28.63 10.57
N PRO A 138 -18.27 29.48 11.58
CA PRO A 138 -18.53 29.08 12.95
C PRO A 138 -20.00 28.68 13.04
N LEU A 139 -20.28 27.48 13.54
CA LEU A 139 -21.62 27.08 13.91
C LEU A 139 -22.15 28.15 14.87
N ASP A 140 -23.15 28.92 14.44
CA ASP A 140 -23.85 29.88 15.28
C ASP A 140 -24.48 29.12 16.43
N TYR A 141 -23.87 29.20 17.61
CA TYR A 141 -24.37 28.64 18.87
C TYR A 141 -25.49 29.51 19.48
N GLU A 142 -26.29 30.19 18.66
CA GLU A 142 -27.42 31.04 19.09
C GLU A 142 -28.78 30.48 18.67
N GLU A 143 -29.06 29.20 18.93
CA GLU A 143 -30.43 28.70 18.87
C GLU A 143 -30.73 27.66 19.96
N TYR A 144 -30.34 27.95 21.20
CA TYR A 144 -30.96 27.37 22.41
C TYR A 144 -30.90 28.39 23.56
N GLN A 145 -31.82 29.35 23.54
CA GLN A 145 -32.33 30.03 24.75
C GLN A 145 -33.85 29.95 24.78
#